data_AF-A0A1Z9T922-F1
#
_entry.id   AF-A0A1Z9T922-F1
#
_cell.length_a   1.000
_cell.length_b   1.000
_cell.length_c   1.000
_cell.angle_alpha   90.00
_cell.angle_beta   90.00
_cell.angle_gamma   90.00
#
_symmetry.space_group_name_H-M   'P 1'
#
loop_
_entity.id
_entity.type
_entity.pdbx_description
1 polymer ?
#
loop_
_entity_poly.entity_id
_entity_poly.type
_entity_poly.pdbx_seq_one_letter_code
_entity_poly.pdbx_strand_id
1 'polypeptide(L)'
;MFLGKILLILALVCGSSLSHAERMRENSTKKMIDSVESEWNSTDQLIFRSYKVNADLADLLMAHHSEDVGDAVSVEAFFSDIPFVEGSSAMFMPAFNSLFVQQTSANIARIEALLKSYQHEQRQLVNEQIEIEVKLMEVSQNNLDELGFDWSFTEHKGGALQVVDDLFFKNTPTGSFFDNVNPAAAGGQSLFGSGLRTAATALNAGSAGSLAISKVTGDFQWDLVINALEQASDSEVLSAPRVVALDGSTAVIQVGEERMIPKSFEVNNQETSPYVEHSDWDLELMGVYLEVTPELREEGLIDLELHPRVMDVIGYDRYQLIPAYSYDEVYVSNGGIQSDGTTADIPIEALEAGLPYFRVRELETRVTVADGNTIGMGGLIYDKSEQFKDAVPLFGKIPFLGRFFRSEGSRSVKRNLMIFVKASTVNLDGETVADLALSEQ
;
A
#
# COMPACT_ATOMS: atom_id res chain seq x y z
N MET A 1 -19.68 -89.97 -9.35
CA MET A 1 -20.01 -88.68 -8.69
C MET A 1 -19.90 -87.51 -9.69
N PHE A 2 -20.23 -87.61 -10.97
CA PHE A 2 -21.54 -87.68 -11.65
C PHE A 2 -22.59 -86.57 -11.43
N LEU A 3 -22.33 -85.55 -10.59
CA LEU A 3 -23.22 -84.37 -10.51
C LEU A 3 -22.52 -83.01 -10.73
N GLY A 4 -21.19 -82.93 -10.63
CA GLY A 4 -20.45 -81.68 -10.82
C GLY A 4 -20.05 -81.33 -12.27
N LYS A 5 -20.11 -82.30 -13.20
CA LYS A 5 -19.71 -82.09 -14.62
C LYS A 5 -20.87 -81.72 -15.56
N ILE A 6 -22.12 -81.74 -15.09
CA ILE A 6 -23.30 -81.39 -15.89
C ILE A 6 -23.63 -79.89 -15.78
N LEU A 7 -23.22 -79.21 -14.70
CA LEU A 7 -23.46 -77.77 -14.54
C LEU A 7 -22.47 -76.89 -15.32
N LEU A 8 -21.29 -77.40 -15.69
CA LEU A 8 -20.29 -76.64 -16.44
C LEU A 8 -20.54 -76.65 -17.97
N ILE A 9 -21.33 -77.60 -18.47
CA ILE A 9 -21.67 -77.71 -19.90
C ILE A 9 -22.91 -76.87 -20.24
N LEU A 10 -23.80 -76.58 -19.27
CA LEU A 10 -24.92 -75.67 -19.49
C LEU A 10 -24.53 -74.17 -19.49
N ALA A 11 -23.41 -73.80 -18.85
CA ALA A 11 -22.93 -72.40 -18.83
C ALA A 11 -22.03 -72.05 -20.04
N LEU A 12 -21.45 -73.04 -20.72
CA LEU A 12 -20.58 -72.85 -21.90
C LEU A 12 -21.32 -73.01 -23.24
N VAL A 13 -22.59 -73.41 -23.23
CA VAL A 13 -23.43 -73.53 -24.45
C VAL A 13 -24.50 -72.42 -24.53
N CYS A 14 -24.60 -71.54 -23.54
CA CYS A 14 -25.56 -70.42 -23.50
C CYS A 14 -24.92 -69.02 -23.67
N GLY A 15 -23.66 -68.95 -24.14
CA GLY A 15 -22.88 -67.69 -24.20
C GLY A 15 -22.33 -67.30 -25.58
N SER A 16 -22.66 -68.01 -26.66
CA SER A 16 -22.02 -67.72 -27.96
C SER A 16 -22.86 -68.10 -29.19
N SER A 17 -24.15 -67.75 -29.21
CA SER A 17 -24.96 -67.88 -30.44
C SER A 17 -26.05 -66.82 -30.66
N LEU A 18 -25.97 -65.68 -29.97
CA LEU A 18 -26.49 -64.41 -30.50
C LEU A 18 -25.25 -63.68 -31.06
N SER A 19 -25.15 -63.25 -32.30
CA SER A 19 -26.06 -63.19 -33.44
C SER A 19 -25.21 -62.55 -34.54
N HIS A 20 -24.64 -63.35 -35.45
CA HIS A 20 -23.93 -62.78 -36.60
C HIS A 20 -24.88 -61.86 -37.41
N ALA A 21 -26.18 -62.12 -37.34
CA ALA A 21 -27.23 -61.28 -37.89
C ALA A 21 -27.47 -59.95 -37.15
N GLU A 22 -27.29 -59.85 -35.81
CA GLU A 22 -27.41 -58.54 -35.13
C GLU A 22 -26.12 -57.73 -35.29
N ARG A 23 -24.93 -58.34 -35.28
CA ARG A 23 -23.68 -57.63 -35.64
C ARG A 23 -23.67 -57.14 -37.09
N MET A 24 -24.25 -57.91 -38.02
CA MET A 24 -24.41 -57.47 -39.42
C MET A 24 -25.51 -56.40 -39.56
N ARG A 25 -26.60 -56.49 -38.80
CA ARG A 25 -27.62 -55.43 -38.75
C ARG A 25 -27.08 -54.15 -38.12
N GLU A 26 -26.33 -54.23 -37.02
CA GLU A 26 -25.78 -53.08 -36.29
C GLU A 26 -24.66 -52.39 -37.08
N ASN A 27 -23.80 -53.14 -37.78
CA ASN A 27 -22.85 -52.55 -38.72
C ASN A 27 -23.52 -52.03 -40.00
N SER A 28 -24.64 -52.62 -40.45
CA SER A 28 -25.42 -52.13 -41.60
C SER A 28 -26.23 -50.89 -41.25
N THR A 29 -26.81 -50.82 -40.05
CA THR A 29 -27.55 -49.64 -39.57
C THR A 29 -26.59 -48.54 -39.18
N LYS A 30 -25.42 -48.84 -38.61
CA LYS A 30 -24.38 -47.84 -38.38
C LYS A 30 -23.79 -47.33 -39.70
N LYS A 31 -23.53 -48.20 -40.68
CA LYS A 31 -23.15 -47.75 -42.03
C LYS A 31 -24.27 -47.01 -42.76
N MET A 32 -25.54 -47.37 -42.58
CA MET A 32 -26.66 -46.62 -43.16
C MET A 32 -26.90 -45.32 -42.43
N ILE A 33 -26.75 -45.25 -41.11
CA ILE A 33 -26.85 -44.01 -40.33
C ILE A 33 -25.67 -43.12 -40.69
N ASP A 34 -24.42 -43.60 -40.66
CA ASP A 34 -23.25 -42.85 -41.10
C ASP A 34 -23.38 -42.43 -42.58
N SER A 35 -23.97 -43.26 -43.44
CA SER A 35 -24.26 -42.92 -44.85
C SER A 35 -25.38 -41.88 -44.99
N VAL A 36 -26.45 -41.97 -44.19
CA VAL A 36 -27.58 -41.03 -44.18
C VAL A 36 -27.20 -39.71 -43.52
N GLU A 37 -26.35 -39.72 -42.49
CA GLU A 37 -25.77 -38.55 -41.83
C GLU A 37 -24.71 -37.91 -42.75
N SER A 38 -23.99 -38.71 -43.55
CA SER A 38 -23.14 -38.20 -44.63
C SER A 38 -23.94 -37.67 -45.82
N GLU A 39 -25.12 -38.22 -46.13
CA GLU A 39 -26.03 -37.71 -47.17
C GLU A 39 -26.83 -36.47 -46.70
N TRP A 40 -27.10 -36.35 -45.39
CA TRP A 40 -27.73 -35.17 -44.78
C TRP A 40 -26.73 -34.00 -44.67
N ASN A 41 -25.48 -34.29 -44.29
CA ASN A 41 -24.40 -33.30 -44.27
C ASN A 41 -23.78 -33.05 -45.67
N SER A 42 -24.10 -33.83 -46.70
CA SER A 42 -23.69 -33.58 -48.09
C SER A 42 -24.68 -32.72 -48.86
N THR A 43 -25.52 -31.94 -48.18
CA THR A 43 -26.27 -30.93 -48.90
C THR A 43 -25.30 -29.79 -49.25
N ASP A 44 -24.71 -29.88 -50.45
CA ASP A 44 -24.04 -28.80 -51.20
C ASP A 44 -25.03 -27.66 -51.52
N GLN A 45 -25.86 -27.27 -50.56
CA GLN A 45 -26.64 -26.07 -50.64
C GLN A 45 -25.71 -24.90 -50.39
N LEU A 46 -25.55 -24.10 -51.43
CA LEU A 46 -24.93 -22.79 -51.36
C LEU A 46 -25.81 -21.92 -50.46
N ILE A 47 -25.26 -21.51 -49.33
CA ILE A 47 -25.92 -20.60 -48.39
C ILE A 47 -25.35 -19.21 -48.65
N PHE A 48 -26.22 -18.21 -48.64
CA PHE A 48 -25.84 -16.82 -48.73
C PHE A 48 -25.75 -16.20 -47.33
N ARG A 49 -24.62 -15.54 -47.04
CA ARG A 49 -24.38 -14.79 -45.81
C ARG A 49 -23.83 -13.41 -46.13
N SER A 50 -24.21 -12.44 -45.32
CA SER A 50 -23.66 -11.09 -45.35
C SER A 50 -22.94 -10.79 -44.04
N TYR A 51 -21.78 -10.15 -44.15
CA TYR A 51 -20.95 -9.73 -43.03
C TYR A 51 -20.67 -8.24 -43.13
N LYS A 52 -20.68 -7.57 -41.98
CA LYS A 52 -20.20 -6.19 -41.89
C LYS A 52 -18.69 -6.17 -41.77
N VAL A 53 -18.06 -5.25 -42.49
CA VAL A 53 -16.61 -5.12 -42.64
C VAL A 53 -16.19 -3.78 -42.06
N ASN A 54 -15.15 -3.74 -41.22
CA ASN A 54 -14.53 -2.49 -40.75
C ASN A 54 -13.62 -1.90 -41.83
N ALA A 55 -13.17 -0.66 -41.66
CA ALA A 55 -12.35 0.03 -42.65
C ALA A 55 -11.06 -0.74 -42.99
N ASP A 56 -10.39 -1.31 -42.00
CA ASP A 56 -9.11 -1.98 -42.20
C ASP A 56 -9.24 -3.32 -42.94
N LEU A 57 -10.29 -4.10 -42.61
CA LEU A 57 -10.60 -5.31 -43.36
C LEU A 57 -11.07 -4.98 -44.77
N ALA A 58 -11.74 -3.84 -44.97
CA ALA A 58 -12.10 -3.37 -46.30
C ALA A 58 -10.85 -3.08 -47.14
N ASP A 59 -9.84 -2.42 -46.58
CA ASP A 59 -8.57 -2.17 -47.26
C ASP A 59 -7.83 -3.46 -47.63
N LEU A 60 -7.83 -4.46 -46.72
CA LEU A 60 -7.23 -5.78 -46.99
C LEU A 60 -7.96 -6.57 -48.08
N LEU A 61 -9.29 -6.55 -48.05
CA LEU A 61 -10.14 -7.17 -49.08
C LEU A 61 -9.91 -6.50 -50.43
N MET A 62 -9.80 -5.17 -50.47
CA MET A 62 -9.49 -4.41 -51.67
C MET A 62 -8.06 -4.68 -52.17
N ALA A 63 -7.10 -4.92 -51.29
CA ALA A 63 -5.73 -5.27 -51.67
C ALA A 63 -5.62 -6.66 -52.34
N HIS A 64 -6.55 -7.58 -52.04
CA HIS A 64 -6.57 -8.96 -52.56
C HIS A 64 -7.80 -9.25 -53.43
N HIS A 65 -8.30 -8.24 -54.15
CA HIS A 65 -9.38 -8.45 -55.10
C HIS A 65 -8.91 -9.18 -56.37
N SER A 66 -9.80 -9.95 -56.99
CA SER A 66 -9.51 -10.68 -58.23
C SER A 66 -10.06 -9.98 -59.46
N GLU A 67 -11.27 -9.42 -59.38
CA GLU A 67 -11.97 -8.83 -60.51
C GLU A 67 -13.06 -7.85 -60.06
N ASP A 68 -13.16 -6.70 -60.73
CA ASP A 68 -14.19 -5.69 -60.45
C ASP A 68 -15.48 -6.01 -61.23
N VAL A 69 -16.58 -6.18 -60.51
CA VAL A 69 -17.92 -6.47 -61.07
C VAL A 69 -18.86 -5.30 -60.76
N GLY A 70 -18.69 -4.20 -61.49
CA GLY A 70 -19.47 -2.97 -61.29
C GLY A 70 -19.13 -2.29 -59.97
N ASP A 71 -20.12 -2.13 -59.09
CA ASP A 71 -19.96 -1.53 -57.75
C ASP A 71 -19.53 -2.55 -56.68
N ALA A 72 -19.46 -3.84 -57.04
CA ALA A 72 -19.00 -4.91 -56.18
C ALA A 72 -17.67 -5.45 -56.69
N VAL A 73 -16.80 -5.83 -55.75
CA VAL A 73 -15.46 -6.31 -56.01
C VAL A 73 -15.38 -7.78 -55.62
N SER A 74 -14.93 -8.65 -56.53
CA SER A 74 -14.71 -10.05 -56.20
C SER A 74 -13.46 -10.20 -55.34
N VAL A 75 -13.61 -10.85 -54.19
CA VAL A 75 -12.56 -11.01 -53.16
C VAL A 75 -12.26 -12.48 -52.90
N GLU A 76 -12.53 -13.35 -53.88
CA GLU A 76 -12.26 -14.79 -53.79
C GLU A 76 -10.77 -15.08 -53.57
N ALA A 77 -9.89 -14.26 -54.15
CA ALA A 77 -8.44 -14.37 -53.97
C ALA A 77 -7.98 -14.14 -52.52
N PHE A 78 -8.72 -13.35 -51.73
CA PHE A 78 -8.46 -13.19 -50.29
C PHE A 78 -8.65 -14.51 -49.53
N PHE A 79 -9.60 -15.35 -49.96
CA PHE A 79 -9.90 -16.65 -49.38
C PHE A 79 -9.23 -17.80 -50.15
N SER A 80 -7.97 -17.61 -50.55
CA SER A 80 -7.22 -18.57 -51.39
C SER A 80 -7.15 -20.01 -50.83
N ASP A 81 -7.23 -20.18 -49.51
CA ASP A 81 -7.24 -21.50 -48.84
C ASP A 81 -8.59 -22.23 -48.90
N ILE A 82 -9.63 -21.58 -49.43
CA ILE A 82 -11.01 -22.09 -49.46
C ILE A 82 -11.42 -22.28 -50.92
N PRO A 83 -11.66 -23.53 -51.38
CA PRO A 83 -12.00 -23.78 -52.77
C PRO A 83 -13.40 -23.25 -53.10
N PHE A 84 -13.49 -22.40 -54.12
CA PHE A 84 -14.76 -21.94 -54.69
C PHE A 84 -15.21 -22.91 -55.79
N VAL A 85 -16.37 -23.54 -55.58
CA VAL A 85 -17.06 -24.42 -56.54
C VAL A 85 -18.01 -23.62 -57.43
N GLU A 86 -18.50 -24.22 -58.51
CA GLU A 86 -19.41 -23.55 -59.46
C GLU A 86 -20.68 -23.03 -58.76
N GLY A 87 -20.93 -21.72 -58.84
CA GLY A 87 -22.04 -21.03 -58.18
C GLY A 87 -21.74 -20.45 -56.79
N SER A 88 -20.55 -20.72 -56.22
CA SER A 88 -20.07 -20.03 -55.03
C SER A 88 -19.35 -18.73 -55.39
N SER A 89 -19.42 -17.73 -54.51
CA SER A 89 -18.78 -16.43 -54.73
C SER A 89 -18.52 -15.68 -53.43
N ALA A 90 -17.55 -14.76 -53.45
CA ALA A 90 -17.32 -13.81 -52.38
C ALA A 90 -17.18 -12.40 -52.98
N MET A 91 -18.15 -11.53 -52.69
CA MET A 91 -18.23 -10.17 -53.21
C MET A 91 -18.22 -9.14 -52.09
N PHE A 92 -17.29 -8.21 -52.14
CA PHE A 92 -17.22 -7.07 -51.24
C PHE A 92 -17.86 -5.84 -51.91
N MET A 93 -18.73 -5.13 -51.18
CA MET A 93 -19.31 -3.86 -51.62
C MET A 93 -18.72 -2.71 -50.78
N PRO A 94 -17.76 -1.93 -51.31
CA PRO A 94 -17.13 -0.83 -50.59
C PRO A 94 -18.13 0.26 -50.17
N ALA A 95 -19.14 0.53 -50.99
CA ALA A 95 -20.14 1.57 -50.70
C ALA A 95 -20.96 1.30 -49.40
N PHE A 96 -21.09 0.04 -49.00
CA PHE A 96 -21.89 -0.37 -47.84
C PHE A 96 -21.07 -1.09 -46.76
N ASN A 97 -19.75 -1.18 -46.92
CA ASN A 97 -18.83 -1.95 -46.07
C ASN A 97 -19.40 -3.33 -45.72
N SER A 98 -19.88 -4.04 -46.73
CA SER A 98 -20.56 -5.32 -46.55
C SER A 98 -19.96 -6.36 -47.49
N LEU A 99 -19.56 -7.49 -46.92
CA LEU A 99 -19.06 -8.67 -47.62
C LEU A 99 -20.22 -9.67 -47.77
N PHE A 100 -20.47 -10.10 -49.00
CA PHE A 100 -21.48 -11.09 -49.34
C PHE A 100 -20.79 -12.36 -49.79
N VAL A 101 -21.09 -13.46 -49.13
CA VAL A 101 -20.48 -14.77 -49.38
C VAL A 101 -21.56 -15.78 -49.68
N GLN A 102 -21.44 -16.45 -50.80
CA GLN A 102 -22.28 -17.57 -51.19
C GLN A 102 -21.42 -18.82 -51.24
N GLN A 103 -21.62 -19.75 -50.31
CA GLN A 103 -20.76 -20.93 -50.21
C GLN A 103 -21.43 -22.09 -49.45
N THR A 104 -20.89 -23.30 -49.54
CA THR A 104 -21.33 -24.47 -48.76
C THR A 104 -21.21 -24.22 -47.26
N SER A 105 -22.08 -24.85 -46.46
CA SER A 105 -22.12 -24.64 -45.01
C SER A 105 -20.78 -24.91 -44.32
N ALA A 106 -20.03 -25.92 -44.76
CA ALA A 106 -18.71 -26.25 -44.21
C ALA A 106 -17.66 -25.16 -44.47
N ASN A 107 -17.67 -24.57 -45.67
CA ASN A 107 -16.73 -23.52 -46.04
C ASN A 107 -17.13 -22.15 -45.47
N ILE A 108 -18.43 -21.88 -45.26
CA ILE A 108 -18.89 -20.70 -44.53
C ILE A 108 -18.32 -20.68 -43.11
N ALA A 109 -18.35 -21.81 -42.40
CA ALA A 109 -17.78 -21.89 -41.06
C ALA A 109 -16.27 -21.55 -41.04
N ARG A 110 -15.53 -21.91 -42.10
CA ARG A 110 -14.11 -21.55 -42.25
C ARG A 110 -13.93 -20.06 -42.55
N ILE A 111 -14.76 -19.49 -43.41
CA ILE A 111 -14.76 -18.06 -43.71
C ILE A 111 -15.08 -17.26 -42.45
N GLU A 112 -16.09 -17.66 -41.68
CA GLU A 112 -16.43 -17.03 -40.40
C GLU A 112 -15.27 -17.10 -39.40
N ALA A 113 -14.59 -18.24 -39.31
CA ALA A 113 -13.42 -18.39 -38.44
C ALA A 113 -12.26 -17.45 -38.85
N LEU A 114 -12.02 -17.32 -40.15
CA LEU A 114 -10.98 -16.45 -40.70
C LEU A 114 -11.34 -14.96 -40.53
N LEU A 115 -12.59 -14.58 -40.77
CA LEU A 115 -13.05 -13.21 -40.51
C LEU A 115 -12.94 -12.85 -39.01
N LYS A 116 -13.25 -13.80 -38.12
CA LYS A 116 -13.10 -13.62 -36.67
C LYS A 116 -11.64 -13.45 -36.25
N SER A 117 -10.69 -14.19 -36.83
CA SER A 117 -9.27 -14.03 -36.49
C SER A 117 -8.75 -12.65 -36.86
N TYR A 118 -9.11 -12.12 -38.04
CA TYR A 118 -8.73 -10.76 -38.44
C TYR A 118 -9.39 -9.68 -37.58
N GLN A 119 -10.66 -9.85 -37.20
CA GLN A 119 -11.33 -8.92 -36.28
C GLN A 119 -10.74 -8.95 -34.85
N HIS A 120 -10.17 -10.08 -34.43
CA HIS A 120 -9.49 -10.20 -33.15
C HIS A 120 -8.12 -9.51 -33.15
N GLU A 121 -7.33 -9.73 -34.21
CA GLU A 121 -6.04 -9.07 -34.42
C GLU A 121 -6.18 -7.54 -34.55
N GLN A 122 -7.27 -7.07 -35.16
CA GLN A 122 -7.57 -5.64 -35.31
C GLN A 122 -8.06 -4.98 -34.02
N ARG A 123 -8.69 -5.72 -33.09
CA ARG A 123 -9.05 -5.17 -31.77
C ARG A 123 -7.82 -4.85 -30.93
N GLN A 124 -6.70 -5.54 -31.15
CA GLN A 124 -5.42 -5.25 -30.50
C GLN A 124 -4.73 -3.99 -31.05
N LEU A 125 -5.18 -3.44 -32.19
CA LEU A 125 -4.66 -2.19 -32.74
C LEU A 125 -5.33 -0.93 -32.16
N VAL A 126 -6.34 -1.10 -31.30
CA VAL A 126 -6.96 0.00 -30.56
C VAL A 126 -6.21 0.11 -29.24
N ASN A 127 -5.43 1.19 -29.06
CA ASN A 127 -4.66 1.53 -27.85
C ASN A 127 -5.20 0.82 -26.60
N GLU A 128 -4.54 -0.26 -26.19
CA GLU A 128 -4.99 -1.03 -25.04
C GLU A 128 -4.90 -0.15 -23.79
N GLN A 129 -5.98 -0.15 -23.02
CA GLN A 129 -5.99 0.53 -21.73
C GLN A 129 -5.44 -0.43 -20.70
N ILE A 130 -4.54 0.06 -19.88
CA ILE A 130 -3.92 -0.67 -18.80
C ILE A 130 -4.35 -0.01 -17.52
N GLU A 131 -5.01 -0.79 -16.67
CA GLU A 131 -5.36 -0.41 -15.33
C GLU A 131 -4.25 -0.82 -14.36
N ILE A 132 -3.80 0.15 -13.57
CA ILE A 132 -2.75 -0.03 -12.58
C ILE A 132 -3.33 0.23 -11.20
N GLU A 133 -3.18 -0.74 -10.30
CA GLU A 133 -3.53 -0.64 -8.88
C GLU A 133 -2.27 -0.83 -8.05
N VAL A 134 -1.87 0.19 -7.29
CA VAL A 134 -0.74 0.11 -6.36
C VAL A 134 -1.29 -0.02 -4.95
N LYS A 135 -0.78 -0.94 -4.13
CA LYS A 135 -1.12 -1.07 -2.71
C LYS A 135 0.10 -0.82 -1.86
N LEU A 136 0.05 0.22 -1.04
CA LEU A 136 1.05 0.54 -0.03
C LEU A 136 0.48 0.15 1.33
N MET A 137 1.11 -0.81 1.98
CA MET A 137 0.75 -1.29 3.31
C MET A 137 1.87 -0.96 4.28
N GLU A 138 1.56 -0.20 5.33
CA GLU A 138 2.45 0.05 6.45
C GLU A 138 1.87 -0.55 7.72
N VAL A 139 2.66 -1.38 8.38
CA VAL A 139 2.37 -1.87 9.74
C VAL A 139 3.45 -1.34 10.66
N SER A 140 3.06 -0.59 11.68
CA SER A 140 3.95 -0.08 12.71
C SER A 140 3.50 -0.61 14.07
N GLN A 141 4.45 -1.16 14.82
CA GLN A 141 4.25 -1.65 16.18
C GLN A 141 5.27 -0.96 17.09
N ASN A 142 4.80 -0.43 18.21
CA ASN A 142 5.63 0.21 19.22
C ASN A 142 5.28 -0.37 20.59
N ASN A 143 6.21 -1.11 21.16
CA ASN A 143 6.07 -1.75 22.45
C ASN A 143 7.06 -1.14 23.45
N LEU A 144 6.59 -0.92 24.67
CA LEU A 144 7.38 -0.45 25.79
C LEU A 144 7.06 -1.33 27.00
N ASP A 145 8.10 -1.95 27.53
CA ASP A 145 8.05 -2.66 28.81
C ASP A 145 9.03 -1.98 29.75
N GLU A 146 8.55 -1.59 30.93
CA GLU A 146 9.34 -0.93 31.95
C GLU A 146 8.97 -1.46 33.33
N LEU A 147 9.99 -1.78 34.13
CA LEU A 147 9.82 -2.00 35.55
C LEU A 147 11.06 -1.52 36.30
N GLY A 148 10.92 -0.45 37.07
CA GLY A 148 11.98 0.16 37.85
C GLY A 148 11.60 0.48 39.29
N PHE A 149 12.63 0.48 40.15
CA PHE A 149 12.54 0.80 41.56
C PHE A 149 13.59 1.86 41.88
N ASP A 150 13.13 3.07 42.15
CA ASP A 150 13.99 4.21 42.46
C ASP A 150 13.87 4.56 43.94
N TRP A 151 15.01 4.59 44.62
CA TRP A 151 15.11 4.96 46.03
C TRP A 151 15.76 6.31 46.16
N SER A 152 15.20 7.16 47.00
CA SER A 152 15.85 8.38 47.45
C SER A 152 15.86 8.48 48.97
N PHE A 153 16.93 9.08 49.49
CA PHE A 153 17.13 9.24 50.92
C PHE A 153 17.48 10.70 51.21
N THR A 154 16.74 11.31 52.13
CA THR A 154 16.92 12.70 52.53
C THR A 154 17.10 12.78 54.04
N GLU A 155 18.10 13.53 54.50
CA GLU A 155 18.33 13.82 55.92
C GLU A 155 18.05 15.30 56.21
N HIS A 156 17.23 15.56 57.21
CA HIS A 156 16.80 16.87 57.68
C HIS A 156 17.59 17.24 58.92
N LYS A 157 18.70 18.00 58.81
CA LYS A 157 19.42 18.52 59.97
C LYS A 157 19.26 20.03 60.07
N GLY A 158 18.47 20.50 61.04
CA GLY A 158 18.48 21.90 61.49
C GLY A 158 18.04 22.94 60.44
N GLY A 159 16.85 22.79 59.86
CA GLY A 159 16.18 23.82 59.06
C GLY A 159 16.71 24.02 57.64
N ALA A 160 17.83 23.39 57.26
CA ALA A 160 18.32 23.33 55.89
C ALA A 160 18.32 21.86 55.40
N LEU A 161 17.79 21.66 54.20
CA LEU A 161 17.53 20.35 53.61
C LEU A 161 18.72 19.99 52.71
N GLN A 162 19.49 18.96 53.05
CA GLN A 162 20.66 18.51 52.30
C GLN A 162 20.39 17.10 51.77
N VAL A 163 20.21 16.97 50.44
CA VAL A 163 20.12 15.67 49.76
C VAL A 163 21.49 14.99 49.85
N VAL A 164 21.56 13.78 50.41
CA VAL A 164 22.83 13.10 50.69
C VAL A 164 23.23 12.14 49.56
N ASP A 165 22.29 11.56 48.82
CA ASP A 165 22.60 10.72 47.65
C ASP A 165 21.33 10.46 46.82
N ASP A 166 21.38 10.71 45.52
CA ASP A 166 20.42 10.21 44.54
C ASP A 166 21.13 9.10 43.77
N LEU A 167 20.64 7.87 43.89
CA LEU A 167 21.32 6.68 43.38
C LEU A 167 21.29 6.59 41.84
N PHE A 168 20.51 7.44 41.15
CA PHE A 168 20.36 7.40 39.69
C PHE A 168 20.38 8.78 38.99
N PHE A 169 20.11 9.91 39.67
CA PHE A 169 20.15 11.24 39.04
C PHE A 169 21.26 12.16 39.58
N LYS A 170 22.13 12.66 38.69
CA LYS A 170 23.04 13.77 38.97
C LYS A 170 22.32 15.09 38.62
N ASN A 171 22.00 15.92 39.61
CA ASN A 171 21.37 17.26 39.55
C ASN A 171 19.83 17.34 39.69
N THR A 172 19.29 17.06 40.88
CA THR A 172 17.99 17.60 41.31
C THR A 172 18.21 18.77 42.29
N PRO A 173 17.48 19.90 42.14
CA PRO A 173 17.56 21.01 43.08
C PRO A 173 16.91 20.63 44.41
N THR A 174 17.69 20.84 45.47
CA THR A 174 17.37 20.98 46.90
C THR A 174 15.91 20.75 47.31
N GLY A 175 15.56 19.52 47.73
CA GLY A 175 14.24 19.19 48.30
C GLY A 175 13.98 17.67 48.34
N SER A 176 13.23 17.17 49.34
CA SER A 176 12.68 15.81 49.24
C SER A 176 11.63 15.77 48.13
N PHE A 177 11.39 14.60 47.54
CA PHE A 177 10.51 14.47 46.36
C PHE A 177 9.05 14.89 46.64
N PHE A 178 8.63 14.94 47.91
CA PHE A 178 7.27 15.27 48.32
C PHE A 178 7.10 16.61 49.06
N ASP A 179 8.17 17.30 49.42
CA ASP A 179 8.07 18.57 50.17
C ASP A 179 7.55 19.75 49.33
N ASN A 180 7.52 19.62 48.00
CA ASN A 180 7.01 20.64 47.07
C ASN A 180 5.55 20.43 46.61
N VAL A 181 4.79 19.51 47.22
CA VAL A 181 3.35 19.39 46.93
C VAL A 181 2.58 20.41 47.78
N ASN A 182 2.56 21.67 47.35
CA ASN A 182 1.53 22.63 47.74
C ASN A 182 0.32 22.42 46.81
N PRO A 183 -0.80 21.83 47.27
CA PRO A 183 -1.91 21.41 46.41
C PRO A 183 -2.77 22.57 45.86
N ALA A 184 -2.29 23.82 45.95
CA ALA A 184 -3.02 25.02 45.56
C ALA A 184 -2.47 25.75 44.32
N ALA A 185 -1.44 25.23 43.62
CA ALA A 185 -0.76 25.99 42.54
C ALA A 185 -0.44 25.24 41.23
N ALA A 186 -0.89 24.00 41.02
CA ALA A 186 -0.59 23.27 39.77
C ALA A 186 -1.84 23.15 38.87
N GLY A 187 -1.94 24.05 37.87
CA GLY A 187 -2.82 23.86 36.72
C GLY A 187 -2.24 22.81 35.77
N GLY A 188 -3.06 21.88 35.28
CA GLY A 188 -2.64 20.80 34.40
C GLY A 188 -2.22 21.25 32.99
N GLN A 189 -1.25 20.56 32.38
CA GLN A 189 -0.84 20.78 30.97
C GLN A 189 -0.52 19.47 30.22
N SER A 190 -0.64 19.55 28.89
CA SER A 190 -0.87 18.49 27.90
C SER A 190 0.40 17.82 27.32
N LEU A 191 0.21 16.63 26.73
CA LEU A 191 1.20 15.62 26.31
C LEU A 191 2.03 15.88 25.02
N PHE A 192 2.11 17.10 24.49
CA PHE A 192 2.74 17.34 23.17
C PHE A 192 3.60 18.63 23.04
N GLY A 193 4.56 18.89 23.95
CA GLY A 193 5.47 20.04 23.81
C GLY A 193 6.77 19.95 24.63
N SER A 194 7.86 20.46 24.05
CA SER A 194 9.30 20.31 24.35
C SER A 194 9.77 20.38 25.81
N GLY A 195 10.59 19.40 26.19
CA GLY A 195 11.43 19.38 27.39
C GLY A 195 11.83 17.95 27.73
N LEU A 196 13.12 17.68 27.93
CA LEU A 196 13.59 16.39 28.44
C LEU A 196 12.94 16.18 29.82
N ARG A 197 12.12 15.15 29.94
CA ARG A 197 11.29 14.87 31.13
C ARG A 197 12.18 14.75 32.37
N THR A 198 11.82 15.44 33.44
CA THR A 198 12.36 15.18 34.78
C THR A 198 11.32 14.43 35.59
N ALA A 199 11.71 13.46 36.42
CA ALA A 199 10.77 12.69 37.24
C ALA A 199 9.86 13.58 38.13
N ALA A 200 10.31 14.80 38.44
CA ALA A 200 9.55 15.83 39.15
C ALA A 200 8.33 16.37 38.36
N THR A 201 8.33 16.34 37.01
CA THR A 201 7.17 16.73 36.19
C THR A 201 6.24 15.57 35.85
N ALA A 202 6.62 14.32 36.13
CA ALA A 202 5.79 13.13 35.89
C ALA A 202 4.65 12.93 36.91
N LEU A 203 4.70 13.63 38.06
CA LEU A 203 3.80 13.39 39.21
C LEU A 203 2.80 14.53 39.50
N ASN A 204 2.81 15.62 38.73
CA ASN A 204 1.66 16.52 38.67
C ASN A 204 0.62 15.93 37.70
N ALA A 205 -0.23 15.04 38.22
CA ALA A 205 -1.43 14.47 37.59
C ALA A 205 -1.25 13.92 36.16
N GLY A 206 -0.98 12.60 36.04
CA GLY A 206 -1.38 11.86 34.83
C GLY A 206 -0.44 10.80 34.25
N SER A 207 0.69 10.44 34.88
CA SER A 207 1.53 9.35 34.35
C SER A 207 0.92 7.99 34.66
N ALA A 208 0.53 7.24 33.62
CA ALA A 208 0.12 5.84 33.77
C ALA A 208 1.33 4.99 34.24
N GLY A 209 1.11 4.10 35.20
CA GLY A 209 2.08 3.06 35.57
C GLY A 209 3.06 3.39 36.71
N SER A 210 2.96 4.53 37.40
CA SER A 210 3.83 4.83 38.55
C SER A 210 3.10 4.76 39.90
N LEU A 211 3.77 4.19 40.90
CA LEU A 211 3.34 4.16 42.30
C LEU A 211 4.47 4.71 43.17
N ALA A 212 4.16 5.70 44.01
CA ALA A 212 5.14 6.29 44.89
C ALA A 212 4.75 6.11 46.37
N ILE A 213 5.73 5.74 47.19
CA ILE A 213 5.61 5.50 48.63
C ILE A 213 6.65 6.36 49.32
N SER A 214 6.21 7.20 50.26
CA SER A 214 7.11 8.04 51.06
C SER A 214 6.92 7.74 52.54
N LYS A 215 8.03 7.77 53.29
CA LYS A 215 7.99 7.68 54.75
C LYS A 215 9.03 8.60 55.39
N VAL A 216 8.54 9.42 56.31
CA VAL A 216 9.36 10.26 57.19
C VAL A 216 9.46 9.60 58.56
N THR A 217 10.66 9.52 59.13
CA THR A 217 10.92 8.99 60.47
C THR A 217 11.99 9.84 61.15
N GLY A 218 11.55 10.80 61.99
CA GLY A 218 12.42 11.79 62.59
C GLY A 218 13.02 12.71 61.53
N ASP A 219 14.34 12.89 61.58
CA ASP A 219 15.10 13.68 60.60
C ASP A 219 15.36 12.93 59.29
N PHE A 220 15.00 11.64 59.21
CA PHE A 220 15.28 10.82 58.03
C PHE A 220 14.01 10.57 57.20
N GLN A 221 14.10 10.80 55.90
CA GLN A 221 13.07 10.46 54.93
C GLN A 221 13.63 9.51 53.89
N TRP A 222 12.81 8.54 53.49
CA TRP A 222 13.04 7.75 52.29
C TRP A 222 11.81 7.73 51.41
N ASP A 223 12.05 7.79 50.10
CA ASP A 223 11.03 7.65 49.08
C ASP A 223 11.35 6.45 48.19
N LEU A 224 10.31 5.69 47.84
CA LEU A 224 10.36 4.61 46.87
C LEU A 224 9.39 4.93 45.74
N VAL A 225 9.91 5.03 44.52
CA VAL A 225 9.10 5.13 43.31
C VAL A 225 9.20 3.81 42.56
N ILE A 226 8.05 3.23 42.24
CA ILE A 226 7.92 2.05 41.41
C ILE A 226 7.32 2.48 40.09
N ASN A 227 8.09 2.34 39.01
CA ASN A 227 7.60 2.53 37.65
C ASN A 227 7.34 1.14 37.07
N ALA A 228 6.12 0.86 36.63
CA ALA A 228 5.73 -0.40 36.03
C ALA A 228 4.74 -0.13 34.90
N LEU A 229 5.21 -0.25 33.66
CA LEU A 229 4.43 0.08 32.47
C LEU A 229 4.68 -0.96 31.38
N GLU A 230 3.60 -1.54 30.89
CA GLU A 230 3.59 -2.34 29.66
C GLU A 230 2.62 -1.65 28.70
N GLN A 231 3.14 -1.21 27.56
CA GLN A 231 2.39 -0.52 26.53
C GLN A 231 2.65 -1.17 25.19
N ALA A 232 1.59 -1.52 24.48
CA ALA A 232 1.64 -1.97 23.10
C ALA A 232 0.80 -1.02 22.24
N SER A 233 1.35 -0.61 21.10
CA SER A 233 0.70 0.28 20.16
C SER A 233 0.90 -0.26 18.75
N ASP A 234 -0.19 -0.68 18.13
CA ASP A 234 -0.21 -1.16 16.76
C ASP A 234 -0.96 -0.18 15.86
N SER A 235 -0.43 0.06 14.67
CA SER A 235 -1.08 0.88 13.64
C SER A 235 -0.87 0.25 12.28
N GLU A 236 -1.93 0.17 11.50
CA GLU A 236 -1.92 -0.31 10.12
C GLU A 236 -2.46 0.78 9.20
N VAL A 237 -1.77 1.04 8.10
CA VAL A 237 -2.16 2.01 7.08
C VAL A 237 -2.13 1.31 5.73
N LEU A 238 -3.22 1.42 4.97
CA LEU A 238 -3.33 0.94 3.60
C LEU A 238 -3.70 2.10 2.68
N SER A 239 -2.89 2.33 1.66
CA SER A 239 -3.19 3.25 0.57
C SER A 239 -3.23 2.48 -0.75
N ALA A 240 -4.29 2.66 -1.54
CA ALA A 240 -4.50 1.90 -2.76
C ALA A 240 -4.87 2.79 -3.97
N PRO A 241 -3.97 3.66 -4.46
CA PRO A 241 -4.23 4.44 -5.66
C PRO A 241 -4.39 3.54 -6.89
N ARG A 242 -5.35 3.89 -7.75
CA ARG A 242 -5.68 3.15 -8.96
C ARG A 242 -5.88 4.13 -10.11
N VAL A 243 -5.31 3.83 -11.27
CA VAL A 243 -5.37 4.69 -12.45
C VAL A 243 -5.38 3.83 -13.72
N VAL A 244 -6.06 4.30 -14.75
CA VAL A 244 -6.08 3.68 -16.07
C VAL A 244 -5.30 4.58 -17.02
N ALA A 245 -4.40 3.99 -17.80
CA ALA A 245 -3.58 4.69 -18.77
C ALA A 245 -3.58 3.94 -20.10
N LEU A 246 -3.33 4.64 -21.20
CA LEU A 246 -3.09 3.98 -22.49
C LEU A 246 -1.67 3.40 -22.51
N ASP A 247 -1.45 2.38 -23.33
CA ASP A 247 -0.12 1.88 -23.64
C ASP A 247 0.85 3.02 -24.01
N GLY A 248 2.04 3.03 -23.38
CA GLY A 248 3.09 4.02 -23.52
C GLY A 248 2.77 5.42 -23.00
N SER A 249 1.58 5.65 -22.42
CA SER A 249 1.14 6.98 -21.98
C SER A 249 1.23 7.13 -20.47
N THR A 250 1.94 8.18 -20.01
CA THR A 250 2.03 8.48 -18.58
C THR A 250 0.68 8.95 -18.03
N ALA A 251 0.24 8.35 -16.93
CA ALA A 251 -0.89 8.79 -16.15
C ALA A 251 -0.47 9.21 -14.75
N VAL A 252 -1.11 10.26 -14.26
CA VAL A 252 -0.83 10.84 -12.94
C VAL A 252 -2.14 10.91 -12.17
N ILE A 253 -2.15 10.39 -10.95
CA ILE A 253 -3.23 10.56 -9.99
C ILE A 253 -2.69 11.25 -8.73
N GLN A 254 -3.40 12.29 -8.31
CA GLN A 254 -3.08 13.09 -7.14
C GLN A 254 -4.34 13.18 -6.27
N VAL A 255 -4.25 12.69 -5.04
CA VAL A 255 -5.36 12.68 -4.08
C VAL A 255 -4.85 13.23 -2.77
N GLY A 256 -5.31 14.42 -2.40
CA GLY A 256 -4.80 15.09 -1.21
C GLY A 256 -5.25 16.54 -1.11
N GLU A 257 -4.65 17.24 -0.17
CA GLU A 257 -4.81 18.68 0.00
C GLU A 257 -3.49 19.38 -0.36
N GLU A 258 -3.53 20.33 -1.28
CA GLU A 258 -2.40 21.22 -1.52
C GLU A 258 -2.32 22.22 -0.36
N ARG A 259 -1.19 22.24 0.34
CA ARG A 259 -0.96 23.16 1.45
C ARG A 259 0.27 24.00 1.18
N MET A 260 0.15 25.28 1.52
CA MET A 260 1.29 26.18 1.52
C MET A 260 2.16 25.89 2.76
N ILE A 261 3.41 25.49 2.53
CA ILE A 261 4.37 25.08 3.55
C ILE A 261 5.53 26.09 3.58
N PRO A 262 5.88 26.65 4.75
CA PRO A 262 7.05 27.50 4.88
C PRO A 262 8.31 26.65 4.97
N LYS A 263 9.32 26.94 4.14
CA LYS A 263 10.62 26.23 4.14
C LYS A 263 11.67 26.90 5.02
N SER A 264 11.46 28.16 5.36
CA SER A 264 12.37 28.92 6.22
C SER A 264 11.63 29.91 7.11
N PHE A 265 12.39 30.52 8.02
CA PHE A 265 11.90 31.61 8.84
C PHE A 265 13.01 32.64 9.02
N GLU A 266 12.60 33.88 9.23
CA GLU A 266 13.47 35.02 9.51
C GLU A 266 13.07 35.64 10.83
N VAL A 267 14.05 36.21 11.54
CA VAL A 267 13.80 36.98 12.77
C VAL A 267 13.87 38.46 12.41
N ASN A 268 12.73 39.11 12.50
CA ASN A 268 12.58 40.53 12.21
C ASN A 268 12.45 41.33 13.51
N ASN A 269 12.96 42.56 13.51
CA ASN A 269 12.85 43.48 14.63
C ASN A 269 12.03 44.69 14.20
N GLN A 270 10.87 44.92 14.82
CA GLN A 270 10.19 46.21 14.75
C GLN A 270 10.35 46.97 16.07
N GLU A 271 11.05 48.10 15.99
CA GLU A 271 11.33 49.13 17.01
C GLU A 271 11.94 48.64 18.34
N THR A 272 11.38 47.63 19.00
CA THR A 272 11.86 47.05 20.28
C THR A 272 11.46 45.58 20.53
N SER A 273 10.63 44.95 19.69
CA SER A 273 10.23 43.55 19.89
C SER A 273 10.60 42.68 18.67
N PRO A 274 11.45 41.65 18.86
CA PRO A 274 11.70 40.66 17.81
C PRO A 274 10.45 39.82 17.58
N TYR A 275 10.19 39.43 16.33
CA TYR A 275 9.17 38.44 15.96
C TYR A 275 9.72 37.47 14.91
N VAL A 276 9.16 36.25 14.86
CA VAL A 276 9.46 35.28 13.81
C VAL A 276 8.48 35.47 12.66
N GLU A 277 9.00 35.54 11.44
CA GLU A 277 8.21 35.53 10.23
C GLU A 277 8.62 34.35 9.35
N HIS A 278 7.67 33.54 8.93
CA HIS A 278 7.93 32.45 7.99
C HIS A 278 8.10 32.97 6.57
N SER A 279 9.12 32.48 5.87
CA SER A 279 9.45 32.85 4.50
C SER A 279 9.70 31.59 3.64
N ASP A 280 9.85 31.78 2.33
CA ASP A 280 10.03 30.70 1.35
C ASP A 280 8.88 29.68 1.38
N TRP A 281 7.68 30.15 1.04
CA TRP A 281 6.47 29.34 1.03
C TRP A 281 6.36 28.56 -0.28
N ASP A 282 6.15 27.24 -0.19
CA ASP A 282 5.95 26.36 -1.34
C ASP A 282 4.66 25.54 -1.22
N LEU A 283 4.05 25.21 -2.36
CA LEU A 283 2.85 24.36 -2.39
C LEU A 283 3.28 22.90 -2.43
N GLU A 284 2.88 22.16 -1.40
CA GLU A 284 3.15 20.73 -1.29
C GLU A 284 1.83 19.96 -1.18
N LEU A 285 1.69 18.89 -1.99
CA LEU A 285 0.54 18.01 -1.97
C LEU A 285 0.63 17.03 -0.79
N MET A 286 -0.25 17.19 0.20
CA MET A 286 -0.38 16.25 1.32
C MET A 286 -1.36 15.16 0.94
N GLY A 287 -0.86 13.93 0.78
CA GLY A 287 -1.67 12.78 0.40
C GLY A 287 -0.92 11.82 -0.52
N VAL A 288 -1.64 11.26 -1.48
CA VAL A 288 -1.16 10.23 -2.41
C VAL A 288 -0.89 10.85 -3.77
N TYR A 289 0.31 10.62 -4.28
CA TYR A 289 0.74 10.91 -5.64
C TYR A 289 1.17 9.59 -6.28
N LEU A 290 0.66 9.30 -7.47
CA LEU A 290 1.14 8.18 -8.26
C LEU A 290 1.29 8.65 -9.71
N GLU A 291 2.50 8.54 -10.21
CA GLU A 291 2.81 8.67 -11.62
C GLU A 291 3.24 7.30 -12.15
N VAL A 292 2.63 6.90 -13.25
CA VAL A 292 2.88 5.60 -13.88
C VAL A 292 2.91 5.72 -15.38
N THR A 293 3.85 5.00 -16.00
CA THR A 293 3.87 4.78 -17.44
C THR A 293 3.87 3.28 -17.70
N PRO A 294 2.77 2.71 -18.23
CA PRO A 294 2.73 1.31 -18.60
C PRO A 294 3.15 1.12 -20.07
N GLU A 295 3.77 -0.03 -20.36
CA GLU A 295 4.13 -0.46 -21.72
C GLU A 295 3.75 -1.94 -21.89
N LEU A 296 2.87 -2.22 -22.86
CA LEU A 296 2.46 -3.57 -23.19
C LEU A 296 3.57 -4.28 -23.97
N ARG A 297 3.86 -5.52 -23.58
CA ARG A 297 4.83 -6.40 -24.23
C ARG A 297 4.11 -7.58 -24.88
N GLU A 298 4.84 -8.29 -25.74
CA GLU A 298 4.38 -9.58 -26.27
C GLU A 298 4.02 -10.54 -25.13
N GLU A 299 3.09 -11.46 -25.38
CA GLU A 299 2.63 -12.49 -24.43
C GLU A 299 1.87 -11.97 -23.19
N GLY A 300 1.33 -10.75 -23.21
CA GLY A 300 0.51 -10.22 -22.10
C GLY A 300 1.32 -9.83 -20.86
N LEU A 301 2.60 -9.52 -21.06
CA LEU A 301 3.44 -8.89 -20.04
C LEU A 301 3.27 -7.37 -20.13
N ILE A 302 3.35 -6.71 -18.98
CA ILE A 302 3.19 -5.27 -18.85
C ILE A 302 4.42 -4.74 -18.10
N ASP A 303 5.21 -3.92 -18.76
CA ASP A 303 6.29 -3.16 -18.13
C ASP A 303 5.69 -1.90 -17.50
N LEU A 304 6.03 -1.62 -16.24
CA LEU A 304 5.52 -0.49 -15.48
C LEU A 304 6.69 0.33 -14.95
N GLU A 305 6.71 1.62 -15.28
CA GLU A 305 7.54 2.61 -14.59
C GLU A 305 6.68 3.34 -13.56
N LEU A 306 7.04 3.22 -12.28
CA LEU A 306 6.20 3.61 -11.15
C LEU A 306 6.93 4.56 -10.22
N HIS A 307 6.28 5.68 -9.93
CA HIS A 307 6.72 6.72 -9.01
C HIS A 307 5.64 7.03 -7.95
N PRO A 308 5.24 6.07 -7.09
CA PRO A 308 4.31 6.34 -6.00
C PRO A 308 4.98 7.14 -4.87
N ARG A 309 4.28 8.16 -4.39
CA ARG A 309 4.65 8.96 -3.22
C ARG A 309 3.43 9.16 -2.31
N VAL A 310 3.61 8.94 -1.01
CA VAL A 310 2.62 9.28 0.02
C VAL A 310 3.27 10.18 1.05
N MET A 311 2.66 11.34 1.30
CA MET A 311 3.19 12.36 2.19
C MET A 311 2.17 12.81 3.24
N ASP A 312 2.57 12.76 4.51
CA ASP A 312 1.78 13.21 5.65
C ASP A 312 2.55 14.23 6.50
N VAL A 313 1.85 15.20 7.08
CA VAL A 313 2.43 16.12 8.09
C VAL A 313 2.47 15.42 9.44
N ILE A 314 3.64 15.34 10.07
CA ILE A 314 3.77 14.70 11.40
C ILE A 314 3.76 15.74 12.52
N GLY A 315 4.42 16.88 12.32
CA GLY A 315 4.52 17.91 13.33
C GLY A 315 5.39 19.08 12.89
N TYR A 316 5.87 19.85 13.86
CA TYR A 316 6.74 21.00 13.65
C TYR A 316 7.99 20.86 14.50
N ASP A 317 9.15 21.02 13.88
CA ASP A 317 10.42 21.25 14.56
C ASP A 317 10.41 22.67 15.11
N ARG A 318 10.48 22.77 16.44
CA ARG A 318 10.44 24.04 17.17
C ARG A 318 11.87 24.51 17.46
N TYR A 319 12.20 25.68 16.95
CA TYR A 319 13.45 26.37 17.18
C TYR A 319 13.21 27.51 18.17
N GLN A 320 13.88 27.42 19.32
CA GLN A 320 13.86 28.48 20.32
C GLN A 320 14.94 29.51 19.99
N LEU A 321 14.53 30.77 19.83
CA LEU A 321 15.39 31.87 19.42
C LEU A 321 15.54 32.84 20.60
N ILE A 322 16.80 33.10 20.94
CA ILE A 322 17.16 34.07 21.97
C ILE A 322 17.70 35.31 21.24
N PRO A 323 16.95 36.41 21.20
CA PRO A 323 17.40 37.62 20.53
C PRO A 323 18.65 38.18 21.22
N ALA A 324 19.68 38.54 20.44
CA ALA A 324 20.99 38.99 20.95
C ALA A 324 20.99 40.39 21.60
N TYR A 325 19.91 41.17 21.44
CA TYR A 325 19.76 42.52 21.99
C TYR A 325 18.75 42.53 23.14
N SER A 326 19.11 41.98 24.28
CA SER A 326 18.34 42.17 25.52
C SER A 326 19.27 42.47 26.68
N TYR A 327 20.07 43.53 26.53
CA TYR A 327 20.63 44.23 27.68
C TYR A 327 19.74 45.43 27.95
N ASP A 328 18.78 45.29 28.87
CA ASP A 328 18.25 46.47 29.53
C ASP A 328 19.21 46.79 30.68
N GLU A 329 20.19 47.68 30.45
CA GLU A 329 20.94 48.28 31.55
C GLU A 329 19.99 49.23 32.29
N VAL A 330 19.34 48.73 33.33
CA VAL A 330 18.54 49.58 34.23
C VAL A 330 19.49 50.51 35.00
N TYR A 331 19.57 51.78 34.58
CA TYR A 331 20.20 52.84 35.36
C TYR A 331 19.24 53.33 36.45
N VAL A 332 19.41 52.83 37.68
CA VAL A 332 18.73 53.39 38.85
C VAL A 332 19.47 54.66 39.28
N SER A 333 18.83 55.82 39.17
CA SER A 333 19.32 57.07 39.79
C SER A 333 18.54 57.38 41.07
N ASN A 334 19.34 57.54 42.13
CA ASN A 334 19.08 57.93 43.52
C ASN A 334 17.66 58.39 43.92
N GLY A 335 16.86 57.43 44.37
CA GLY A 335 15.81 57.60 45.39
C GLY A 335 15.84 56.53 46.49
N GLY A 336 16.92 55.73 46.55
CA GLY A 336 17.13 54.68 47.57
C GLY A 336 16.63 53.30 47.17
N ILE A 337 17.36 52.63 46.28
CA ILE A 337 17.32 51.16 46.10
C ILE A 337 18.63 50.64 46.69
N GLN A 338 18.55 49.72 47.66
CA GLN A 338 19.74 49.03 48.15
C GLN A 338 20.18 48.01 47.11
N SER A 339 21.40 48.18 46.62
CA SER A 339 22.15 47.22 45.84
C SER A 339 22.58 46.06 46.73
N ASP A 340 21.75 45.02 46.82
CA ASP A 340 22.29 43.67 46.90
C ASP A 340 22.41 43.17 45.46
N GLY A 341 23.58 42.68 45.07
CA GLY A 341 24.02 42.48 43.69
C GLY A 341 23.32 41.37 42.92
N THR A 342 22.00 41.31 42.95
CA THR A 342 21.18 40.38 42.18
C THR A 342 20.51 41.13 41.03
N THR A 343 21.05 40.97 39.83
CA THR A 343 20.29 41.16 38.59
C THR A 343 19.06 40.27 38.66
N ALA A 344 17.86 40.85 38.60
CA ALA A 344 16.65 40.06 38.45
C ALA A 344 16.63 39.55 37.00
N ASP A 345 16.87 38.25 36.82
CA ASP A 345 16.64 37.56 35.56
C ASP A 345 15.14 37.66 35.25
N ILE A 346 14.75 38.63 34.42
CA ILE A 346 13.40 38.68 33.86
C ILE A 346 13.36 37.52 32.84
N PRO A 347 12.46 36.53 32.98
CA PRO A 347 12.35 35.46 32.00
C PRO A 347 11.92 36.08 30.67
N ILE A 348 12.84 36.09 29.71
CA ILE A 348 12.58 36.52 28.35
C ILE A 348 11.70 35.43 27.72
N GLU A 349 10.50 35.80 27.25
CA GLU A 349 9.71 34.90 26.43
C GLU A 349 10.49 34.62 25.15
N ALA A 350 11.04 33.40 25.05
CA ALA A 350 11.81 33.03 23.90
C ALA A 350 10.90 32.97 22.66
N LEU A 351 11.39 33.50 21.55
CA LEU A 351 10.69 33.38 20.27
C LEU A 351 10.74 31.92 19.83
N GLU A 352 9.59 31.37 19.45
CA GLU A 352 9.53 30.03 18.84
C GLU A 352 9.29 30.16 17.33
N ALA A 353 10.16 29.57 16.53
CA ALA A 353 9.94 29.32 15.11
C ALA A 353 9.63 27.85 14.89
N GLY A 354 8.53 27.53 14.20
CA GLY A 354 8.14 26.15 13.91
C GLY A 354 8.22 25.84 12.41
N LEU A 355 9.06 24.91 11.98
CA LEU A 355 9.05 24.40 10.60
C LEU A 355 8.40 23.02 10.56
N PRO A 356 7.47 22.74 9.64
CA PRO A 356 6.83 21.44 9.57
C PRO A 356 7.83 20.39 9.08
N TYR A 357 7.69 19.16 9.58
CA TYR A 357 8.37 17.99 9.04
C TYR A 357 7.35 16.93 8.63
N PHE A 358 7.71 16.18 7.60
CA PHE A 358 6.81 15.27 6.90
C PHE A 358 7.29 13.83 7.03
N ARG A 359 6.34 12.91 6.92
CA ARG A 359 6.63 11.51 6.64
C ARG A 359 6.38 11.27 5.17
N VAL A 360 7.43 10.92 4.44
CA VAL A 360 7.38 10.64 3.01
C VAL A 360 7.66 9.15 2.79
N ARG A 361 6.83 8.53 1.98
CA ARG A 361 6.99 7.15 1.49
C ARG A 361 7.03 7.23 -0.02
N GLU A 362 8.18 6.94 -0.59
CA GLU A 362 8.44 7.13 -2.01
C GLU A 362 9.19 5.93 -2.55
N LEU A 363 8.87 5.54 -3.78
CA LEU A 363 9.52 4.47 -4.50
C LEU A 363 9.64 4.90 -5.97
N GLU A 364 10.82 4.68 -6.56
CA GLU A 364 11.04 4.79 -8.00
C GLU A 364 11.48 3.41 -8.49
N THR A 365 10.69 2.80 -9.36
CA THR A 365 10.99 1.44 -9.83
C THR A 365 10.44 1.17 -11.23
N ARG A 366 11.05 0.21 -11.90
CA ARG A 366 10.54 -0.39 -13.13
C ARG A 366 10.36 -1.88 -12.92
N VAL A 367 9.14 -2.38 -13.13
CA VAL A 367 8.78 -3.78 -12.91
C VAL A 367 7.99 -4.33 -14.08
N THR A 368 8.14 -5.62 -14.36
CA THR A 368 7.32 -6.34 -15.33
C THR A 368 6.32 -7.20 -14.58
N VAL A 369 5.04 -7.11 -14.94
CA VAL A 369 3.96 -7.91 -14.36
C VAL A 369 3.15 -8.56 -15.47
N ALA A 370 2.71 -9.79 -15.27
CA ALA A 370 1.77 -10.43 -16.20
C ALA A 370 0.36 -9.85 -16.02
N ASP A 371 -0.41 -9.83 -17.10
CA ASP A 371 -1.79 -9.34 -17.09
C ASP A 371 -2.63 -9.99 -15.97
N GLY A 372 -3.24 -9.17 -15.13
CA GLY A 372 -4.07 -9.58 -13.99
C GLY A 372 -3.29 -10.00 -12.74
N ASN A 373 -1.97 -10.14 -12.81
CA ASN A 373 -1.16 -10.59 -11.68
C ASN A 373 -0.73 -9.43 -10.77
N THR A 374 -0.42 -9.77 -9.51
CA THR A 374 0.14 -8.84 -8.52
C THR A 374 1.58 -9.20 -8.22
N ILE A 375 2.46 -8.21 -8.20
CA ILE A 375 3.86 -8.36 -7.81
C ILE A 375 4.18 -7.45 -6.61
N GLY A 376 4.96 -7.97 -5.65
CA GLY A 376 5.57 -7.17 -4.59
C GLY A 376 6.77 -6.42 -5.14
N MET A 377 6.68 -5.10 -5.24
CA MET A 377 7.74 -4.25 -5.81
C MET A 377 8.88 -4.01 -4.83
N GLY A 378 8.57 -4.10 -3.54
CA GLY A 378 9.55 -3.90 -2.49
C GLY A 378 8.90 -3.58 -1.16
N GLY A 379 9.72 -3.05 -0.27
CA GLY A 379 9.31 -2.74 1.08
C GLY A 379 10.50 -2.38 1.96
N LEU A 380 10.20 -1.93 3.17
CA LEU A 380 11.19 -1.69 4.22
C LEU A 380 10.75 -2.46 5.45
N ILE A 381 11.65 -3.32 5.95
CA ILE A 381 11.50 -3.93 7.27
C ILE A 381 12.49 -3.23 8.19
N TYR A 382 11.97 -2.51 9.17
CA TYR A 382 12.73 -1.81 10.17
C TYR A 382 12.40 -2.40 11.54
N ASP A 383 13.40 -2.89 12.24
CA ASP A 383 13.27 -3.38 13.62
C ASP A 383 14.35 -2.71 14.47
N LYS A 384 13.92 -2.00 15.51
CA LYS A 384 14.81 -1.38 16.49
C LYS A 384 14.37 -1.76 17.88
N SER A 385 15.26 -2.44 18.60
CA SER A 385 15.10 -2.74 20.02
C SER A 385 16.15 -1.99 20.83
N GLU A 386 15.70 -1.19 21.78
CA GLU A 386 16.54 -0.50 22.77
C GLU A 386 16.26 -1.10 24.13
N GLN A 387 17.32 -1.48 24.85
CA GLN A 387 17.22 -1.98 26.22
C GLN A 387 17.97 -1.01 27.14
N PHE A 388 17.32 -0.63 28.25
CA PHE A 388 17.93 0.17 29.29
C PHE A 388 17.98 -0.63 30.59
N LYS A 389 19.10 -0.51 31.28
CA LYS A 389 19.36 -1.24 32.51
C LYS A 389 20.27 -0.44 33.42
N ASP A 390 19.64 0.14 34.43
CA ASP A 390 20.30 0.83 35.51
C ASP A 390 20.23 -0.03 36.77
N ALA A 391 21.33 -0.10 37.50
CA ALA A 391 21.42 -0.91 38.70
C ALA A 391 22.40 -0.29 39.68
N VAL A 392 22.03 -0.29 40.96
CA VAL A 392 22.97 0.09 42.02
C VAL A 392 24.10 -0.95 42.06
N PRO A 393 25.38 -0.54 41.98
CA PRO A 393 26.50 -1.46 42.11
C PRO A 393 26.40 -2.26 43.43
N LEU A 394 26.80 -3.53 43.42
CA LEU A 394 26.65 -4.50 44.51
C LEU A 394 25.19 -4.87 44.84
N PHE A 395 24.35 -3.94 45.29
CA PHE A 395 22.97 -4.21 45.75
C PHE A 395 22.06 -4.73 44.65
N GLY A 396 22.22 -4.22 43.43
CA GLY A 396 21.50 -4.74 42.28
C GLY A 396 21.79 -6.23 42.05
N LYS A 397 22.96 -6.77 42.42
CA LYS A 397 23.33 -8.17 42.13
C LYS A 397 22.84 -9.20 43.16
N ILE A 398 22.21 -8.77 44.26
CA ILE A 398 21.74 -9.66 45.32
C ILE A 398 20.59 -10.56 44.78
N PRO A 399 20.63 -11.89 44.95
CA PRO A 399 19.53 -12.75 44.55
C PRO A 399 18.26 -12.42 45.33
N PHE A 400 17.10 -12.49 44.67
CA PHE A 400 15.77 -12.12 45.18
C PHE A 400 15.57 -10.61 45.46
N LEU A 401 16.44 -9.99 46.26
CA LEU A 401 16.29 -8.58 46.69
C LEU A 401 16.85 -7.56 45.70
N GLY A 402 17.76 -7.97 44.82
CA GLY A 402 18.41 -7.06 43.87
C GLY A 402 17.45 -6.40 42.89
N ARG A 403 16.22 -6.93 42.70
CA ARG A 403 15.21 -6.30 41.84
C ARG A 403 14.80 -4.92 42.34
N PHE A 404 14.75 -4.71 43.65
CA PHE A 404 14.43 -3.40 44.24
C PHE A 404 15.50 -2.35 43.99
N PHE A 405 16.69 -2.73 43.49
CA PHE A 405 17.81 -1.81 43.25
C PHE A 405 18.18 -1.74 41.76
N ARG A 406 17.19 -1.97 40.88
CA ARG A 406 17.36 -1.94 39.43
C ARG A 406 16.19 -1.22 38.78
N SER A 407 16.49 -0.49 37.72
CA SER A 407 15.53 0.01 36.75
C SER A 407 15.84 -0.60 35.39
N GLU A 408 14.91 -1.37 34.84
CA GLU A 408 15.10 -2.09 33.58
C GLU A 408 13.89 -1.86 32.69
N GLY A 409 14.13 -1.76 31.39
CA GLY A 409 13.06 -1.80 30.41
C GLY A 409 13.56 -1.97 28.99
N SER A 410 12.61 -2.20 28.10
CA SER A 410 12.84 -2.43 26.69
C SER A 410 11.82 -1.66 25.86
N ARG A 411 12.32 -0.98 24.84
CA ARG A 411 11.49 -0.35 23.82
C ARG A 411 11.76 -1.04 22.48
N SER A 412 10.70 -1.55 21.86
CA SER A 412 10.77 -2.19 20.55
C SER A 412 9.91 -1.42 19.56
N VAL A 413 10.51 -1.02 18.44
CA VAL A 413 9.82 -0.35 17.33
C VAL A 413 10.01 -1.18 16.08
N LYS A 414 8.90 -1.69 15.53
CA LYS A 414 8.87 -2.43 14.27
C LYS A 414 8.06 -1.67 13.25
N ARG A 415 8.58 -1.51 12.04
CA ARG A 415 7.86 -0.92 10.90
C ARG A 415 8.09 -1.77 9.67
N ASN A 416 7.00 -2.24 9.08
CA ASN A 416 7.00 -3.00 7.84
C ASN A 416 6.23 -2.21 6.81
N LEU A 417 6.92 -1.72 5.79
CA LEU A 417 6.33 -1.18 4.59
C LEU A 417 6.37 -2.25 3.51
N MET A 418 5.25 -2.50 2.85
CA MET A 418 5.13 -3.40 1.71
C MET A 418 4.42 -2.66 0.59
N ILE A 419 4.94 -2.79 -0.63
CA ILE A 419 4.38 -2.12 -1.80
C ILE A 419 4.12 -3.19 -2.87
N PHE A 420 2.87 -3.26 -3.31
CA PHE A 420 2.42 -4.16 -4.36
C PHE A 420 1.90 -3.37 -5.54
N VAL A 421 2.04 -3.93 -6.74
CA VAL A 421 1.34 -3.42 -7.93
C VAL A 421 0.63 -4.57 -8.63
N LYS A 422 -0.54 -4.26 -9.14
CA LYS A 422 -1.30 -5.09 -10.07
C LYS A 422 -1.49 -4.26 -11.33
N ALA A 423 -1.30 -4.87 -12.50
CA ALA A 423 -1.74 -4.29 -13.76
C ALA A 423 -2.64 -5.26 -14.50
N SER A 424 -3.65 -4.73 -15.17
CA SER A 424 -4.54 -5.51 -16.02
C SER A 424 -4.93 -4.75 -17.28
N THR A 425 -5.00 -5.46 -18.40
CA THR A 425 -5.58 -4.91 -19.63
C THR A 425 -7.09 -4.75 -19.48
N VAL A 426 -7.62 -3.64 -20.00
CA VAL A 426 -9.02 -3.24 -19.88
C VAL A 426 -9.56 -2.89 -21.26
N ASN A 427 -10.75 -3.41 -21.56
CA ASN A 427 -11.45 -3.08 -22.79
C ASN A 427 -12.10 -1.68 -22.73
N LEU A 428 -12.56 -1.18 -23.88
CA LEU A 428 -13.29 0.10 -23.96
C LEU A 428 -14.55 0.15 -23.09
N ASP A 429 -15.12 -1.00 -22.75
CA ASP A 429 -16.29 -1.13 -21.88
C ASP A 429 -15.93 -1.09 -20.37
N GLY A 430 -14.63 -1.00 -20.04
CA GLY A 430 -14.14 -0.96 -18.66
C GLY A 430 -14.02 -2.33 -17.98
N GLU A 431 -14.25 -3.41 -18.74
CA GLU A 431 -14.12 -4.79 -18.25
C GLU A 431 -12.68 -5.28 -18.41
N THR A 432 -12.17 -5.95 -17.38
CA THR A 432 -10.87 -6.62 -17.45
C THR A 432 -10.99 -7.94 -18.21
N VAL A 433 -9.90 -8.40 -18.82
CA VAL A 433 -9.86 -9.73 -19.48
C VAL A 433 -10.26 -10.86 -18.52
N ALA A 434 -9.95 -10.72 -17.23
CA ALA A 434 -10.33 -11.67 -16.19
C ALA A 434 -11.84 -11.70 -15.92
N ASP A 435 -12.51 -10.54 -15.93
CA ASP A 435 -13.96 -10.45 -15.71
C ASP A 435 -14.74 -11.07 -16.87
N LEU A 436 -14.26 -10.88 -18.10
CA LEU A 436 -14.82 -11.50 -19.30
C LEU A 436 -14.77 -13.03 -19.23
N ALA A 437 -13.60 -13.58 -18.85
CA ALA A 437 -13.42 -15.02 -18.70
C ALA A 437 -14.33 -15.66 -17.63
N LEU A 438 -14.74 -14.89 -16.62
CA LEU A 438 -15.67 -15.33 -15.58
C LEU A 438 -17.14 -15.24 -16.02
N SER A 439 -17.48 -14.30 -16.91
CA SER A 439 -18.84 -14.13 -17.43
C SER A 439 -19.23 -15.16 -18.51
N GLU A 440 -18.25 -15.79 -19.16
CA GLU A 440 -18.46 -16.83 -20.17
C GLU A 440 -18.62 -18.25 -19.58
N GLN A 441 -18.50 -18.42 -18.26
CA GLN A 441 -18.76 -19.67 -17.52
C GLN A 441 -20.13 -19.66 -16.85
#